data_AF-A0A7S0H217-F1
#
_entry.id   AF-A0A7S0H217-F1
#
_cell.length_a   1.000
_cell.length_b   1.000
_cell.length_c   1.000
_cell.angle_alpha   90.00
_cell.angle_beta   90.00
_cell.angle_gamma   90.00
#
_symmetry.space_group_name_H-M   'P 1'
#
loop_
_entity.id
_entity.type
_entity.pdbx_description
1 polymer ?
#
loop_
_entity_poly.entity_id
_entity_poly.type
_entity_poly.pdbx_seq_one_letter_code
_entity_poly.pdbx_strand_id
1 'polypeptide(L)'
;PKPSEPKPSEPKPSEPKEKLVGVYHEFVPVLLAMHPTGGTMPGGGESKKSGEDVKGEVIFENKTYRIYSFPTLNEAMDQFYSKVEIQKEEAKAEREKSAAWAKVDRVKQDHLSRVKQLESIGTQNVHKAEILNFHLEIAKNARKAVLQALAQGMDWKQLTDLVAKEREMGNPVAMAIHSFKLDQNTITLSLAEPQENKTDEDDDEDDDIFSEKPKQHMKPPKSTLVDIDLGKTIQQTISYYYKNNKNAMQKLDRTQQSSTKAIKAAEKITRQKLKVVDMKKQIQKQRKIHWWEKFHWFISSENFLVISGRDAQQNEQLVKRYLGKDDLYMHAEIHGASTTIIK
;
A
#
# COMPACT_ATOMS: atom_id res chain seq x y z
N PRO A 1 -14.62 -94.72 -42.64
CA PRO A 1 -14.61 -93.40 -43.31
C PRO A 1 -14.79 -92.27 -42.28
N LYS A 2 -13.67 -91.71 -41.80
CA LYS A 2 -13.66 -90.50 -40.96
C LYS A 2 -14.07 -89.28 -41.81
N PRO A 3 -14.95 -88.39 -41.34
CA PRO A 3 -15.03 -87.02 -41.83
C PRO A 3 -14.23 -86.06 -40.94
N SER A 4 -13.57 -85.15 -41.62
CA SER A 4 -12.57 -84.15 -41.22
C SER A 4 -13.02 -83.10 -40.19
N GLU A 5 -12.12 -82.77 -39.27
CA GLU A 5 -12.13 -81.55 -38.44
C GLU A 5 -11.93 -80.27 -39.29
N PRO A 6 -12.65 -79.16 -39.02
CA PRO A 6 -12.35 -77.87 -39.61
C PRO A 6 -11.29 -77.09 -38.79
N LYS A 7 -10.34 -76.49 -39.51
CA LYS A 7 -9.22 -75.66 -39.00
C LYS A 7 -9.69 -74.41 -38.23
N PRO A 8 -8.92 -73.92 -37.24
CA PRO A 8 -9.19 -72.66 -36.55
C PRO A 8 -8.82 -71.43 -37.40
N SER A 9 -9.71 -70.44 -37.41
CA SER A 9 -9.58 -69.15 -38.09
C SER A 9 -8.59 -68.21 -37.40
N GLU A 10 -7.76 -67.53 -38.19
CA GLU A 10 -6.77 -66.52 -37.77
C GLU A 10 -7.41 -65.29 -37.09
N PRO A 11 -6.71 -64.63 -36.14
CA PRO A 11 -7.21 -63.42 -35.48
C PRO A 11 -7.03 -62.17 -36.36
N LYS A 12 -8.09 -61.35 -36.44
CA LYS A 12 -8.10 -60.06 -37.14
C LYS A 12 -7.11 -59.06 -36.50
N PRO A 13 -6.49 -58.16 -37.30
CA PRO A 13 -5.56 -57.17 -36.79
C PRO A 13 -6.27 -56.10 -35.95
N SER A 14 -5.63 -55.74 -34.83
CA SER A 14 -6.08 -54.72 -33.88
C SER A 14 -6.05 -53.32 -34.50
N GLU A 15 -7.16 -52.59 -34.37
CA GLU A 15 -7.27 -51.17 -34.72
C GLU A 15 -6.24 -50.30 -33.96
N PRO A 16 -5.73 -49.21 -34.57
CA PRO A 16 -4.76 -48.33 -33.94
C PRO A 16 -5.42 -47.54 -32.80
N LYS A 17 -4.84 -47.62 -31.60
CA LYS A 17 -5.27 -46.87 -30.42
C LYS A 17 -5.30 -45.36 -30.73
N GLU A 18 -6.47 -44.74 -30.64
CA GLU A 18 -6.64 -43.29 -30.71
C GLU A 18 -5.71 -42.61 -29.70
N LYS A 19 -4.86 -41.70 -30.20
CA LYS A 19 -4.08 -40.80 -29.35
C LYS A 19 -5.06 -39.83 -28.70
N LEU A 20 -5.33 -40.01 -27.41
CA LEU A 20 -6.06 -39.04 -26.59
C LEU A 20 -5.27 -37.73 -26.54
N VAL A 21 -5.64 -36.76 -27.37
CA VAL A 21 -5.10 -35.41 -27.36
C VAL A 21 -5.83 -34.63 -26.26
N GLY A 22 -5.22 -34.56 -25.08
CA GLY A 22 -5.68 -33.66 -24.02
C GLY A 22 -5.37 -32.21 -24.42
N VAL A 23 -6.40 -31.44 -24.79
CA VAL A 23 -6.26 -30.01 -25.11
C VAL A 23 -6.15 -29.23 -23.80
N TYR A 24 -4.96 -28.72 -23.49
CA TYR A 24 -4.76 -27.78 -22.39
C TYR A 24 -4.86 -26.34 -22.89
N HIS A 25 -5.71 -25.53 -22.26
CA HIS A 25 -5.71 -24.08 -22.44
C HIS A 25 -4.69 -23.47 -21.48
N GLU A 26 -3.65 -22.86 -22.03
CA GLU A 26 -2.83 -21.93 -21.27
C GLU A 26 -3.67 -20.68 -21.02
N PHE A 27 -4.29 -20.59 -19.84
CA PHE A 27 -4.81 -19.31 -19.35
C PHE A 27 -3.60 -18.43 -19.08
N VAL A 28 -3.27 -17.54 -20.03
CA VAL A 28 -2.51 -16.34 -19.71
C VAL A 28 -3.35 -15.62 -18.65
N PRO A 29 -2.84 -15.40 -17.42
CA PRO A 29 -3.58 -14.62 -16.45
C PRO A 29 -3.70 -13.21 -17.03
N VAL A 30 -4.88 -12.91 -17.56
CA VAL A 30 -5.35 -11.54 -17.66
C VAL A 30 -5.22 -11.01 -16.25
N LEU A 31 -4.26 -10.12 -16.07
CA LEU A 31 -4.14 -9.24 -14.92
C LEU A 31 -5.56 -8.82 -14.54
N LEU A 32 -6.05 -9.31 -13.40
CA LEU A 32 -7.22 -8.73 -12.76
C LEU A 32 -6.77 -7.39 -12.15
N ALA A 33 -6.40 -6.46 -13.02
CA ALA A 33 -6.30 -5.04 -12.70
C ALA A 33 -7.71 -4.50 -12.84
N MET A 34 -8.43 -4.45 -11.72
CA MET A 34 -9.49 -3.47 -11.58
C MET A 34 -8.86 -2.09 -11.76
N HIS A 35 -9.18 -1.38 -12.83
CA HIS A 35 -9.17 0.08 -12.80
C HIS A 35 -10.37 0.63 -13.60
N PRO A 36 -10.99 1.72 -13.10
CA PRO A 36 -12.15 2.34 -13.71
C PRO A 36 -11.73 3.21 -14.90
N THR A 37 -12.57 3.22 -15.93
CA THR A 37 -12.83 4.31 -16.90
C THR A 37 -11.66 5.21 -17.34
N GLY A 38 -11.32 5.11 -18.63
CA GLY A 38 -10.97 6.25 -19.50
C GLY A 38 -9.51 6.72 -19.53
N GLY A 39 -8.88 6.67 -20.71
CA GLY A 39 -7.61 7.36 -20.96
C GLY A 39 -6.80 6.74 -22.10
N THR A 40 -6.41 7.57 -23.06
CA THR A 40 -5.91 7.21 -24.40
C THR A 40 -4.38 7.40 -24.50
N MET A 41 -3.67 6.42 -25.10
CA MET A 41 -2.33 6.46 -25.79
C MET A 41 -1.05 6.72 -24.96
N PRO A 42 0.19 6.53 -25.50
CA PRO A 42 0.73 5.48 -26.39
C PRO A 42 2.14 4.94 -25.95
N GLY A 43 2.59 3.84 -26.57
CA GLY A 43 4.01 3.66 -26.91
C GLY A 43 4.95 2.88 -25.95
N GLY A 44 5.59 1.85 -26.51
CA GLY A 44 6.95 1.41 -26.14
C GLY A 44 7.10 0.57 -24.87
N GLY A 45 7.10 -0.75 -25.01
CA GLY A 45 7.49 -1.65 -23.93
C GLY A 45 7.77 -3.05 -24.45
N GLU A 46 9.05 -3.39 -24.54
CA GLU A 46 9.60 -4.66 -24.99
C GLU A 46 8.81 -5.88 -24.48
N SER A 47 8.41 -6.73 -25.43
CA SER A 47 7.85 -8.05 -25.17
C SER A 47 8.91 -8.92 -24.47
N LYS A 48 8.86 -8.94 -23.14
CA LYS A 48 9.60 -9.92 -22.33
C LYS A 48 9.20 -11.32 -22.80
N LYS A 49 10.13 -11.99 -23.50
CA LYS A 49 10.11 -13.42 -23.77
C LYS A 49 10.17 -14.17 -22.43
N SER A 50 9.02 -14.41 -21.79
CA SER A 50 8.89 -15.44 -20.76
C SER A 50 8.46 -16.74 -21.43
N GLY A 51 9.30 -17.27 -22.31
CA GLY A 51 9.17 -18.62 -22.85
C GLY A 51 10.23 -19.49 -22.21
N GLU A 52 9.96 -20.01 -21.03
CA GLU A 52 10.81 -20.98 -20.34
C GLU A 52 10.18 -22.39 -20.48
N ASP A 53 10.87 -23.24 -21.23
CA ASP A 53 10.99 -24.71 -21.11
C ASP A 53 9.74 -25.51 -20.67
N VAL A 54 8.64 -25.38 -21.40
CA VAL A 54 7.59 -26.40 -21.34
C VAL A 54 8.03 -27.57 -22.22
N LYS A 55 8.23 -28.76 -21.63
CA LYS A 55 8.70 -29.97 -22.34
C LYS A 55 7.68 -30.58 -23.32
N GLY A 56 6.59 -29.89 -23.62
CA GLY A 56 5.51 -30.39 -24.48
C GLY A 56 5.65 -29.90 -25.93
N GLU A 57 5.15 -30.69 -26.87
CA GLU A 57 5.05 -30.26 -28.27
C GLU A 57 3.97 -29.19 -28.41
N VAL A 58 4.31 -28.04 -29.02
CA VAL A 58 3.34 -26.98 -29.28
C VAL A 58 2.45 -27.41 -30.44
N ILE A 59 1.17 -27.62 -30.16
CA ILE A 59 0.18 -28.04 -31.18
C ILE A 59 -0.47 -26.82 -31.85
N PHE A 60 -0.55 -25.71 -31.11
CA PHE A 60 -1.19 -24.49 -31.57
C PHE A 60 -0.70 -23.29 -30.77
N GLU A 61 -0.43 -22.19 -31.46
CA GLU A 61 -0.03 -20.91 -30.87
C GLU A 61 -0.86 -19.77 -31.47
N ASN A 62 -1.49 -18.98 -30.61
CA ASN A 62 -2.14 -17.71 -30.96
C ASN A 62 -1.61 -16.61 -30.02
N LYS A 63 -1.94 -15.35 -30.30
CA LYS A 63 -1.55 -14.17 -29.49
C LYS A 63 -2.04 -14.23 -28.04
N THR A 64 -3.05 -15.03 -27.74
CA THR A 64 -3.71 -15.09 -26.42
C THR A 64 -3.45 -16.37 -25.63
N TYR A 65 -3.10 -17.49 -26.28
CA TYR A 65 -2.82 -18.75 -25.60
C TYR A 65 -1.98 -19.69 -26.46
N ARG A 66 -1.27 -20.62 -25.81
CA ARG A 66 -0.57 -21.75 -26.46
C ARG A 66 -1.15 -23.06 -25.96
N ILE A 67 -1.17 -24.07 -26.83
CA ILE A 67 -1.62 -25.43 -26.52
C ILE A 67 -0.42 -26.36 -26.63
N TYR A 68 -0.20 -27.14 -25.58
CA TYR A 68 0.88 -28.13 -25.48
C TYR A 68 0.30 -29.55 -25.49
N SER A 69 0.87 -30.44 -26.31
CA SER A 69 0.63 -31.89 -26.28
C SER A 69 1.64 -32.54 -25.35
N PHE A 70 1.17 -33.49 -24.56
CA PHE A 70 2.04 -34.34 -23.76
C PHE A 70 1.74 -35.81 -24.05
N PRO A 71 2.78 -36.68 -24.07
CA PRO A 71 2.62 -38.12 -24.27
C PRO A 71 1.73 -38.81 -23.23
N THR A 72 1.69 -38.30 -21.99
CA THR A 72 0.90 -38.87 -20.89
C THR A 72 0.19 -37.80 -20.08
N LEU A 73 -0.95 -38.17 -19.48
CA LEU A 73 -1.68 -37.30 -18.55
C LEU A 73 -0.83 -36.90 -17.35
N ASN A 74 0.01 -37.81 -16.83
CA ASN A 74 0.87 -37.52 -15.67
C ASN A 74 1.88 -36.42 -16.00
N GLU A 75 2.50 -36.45 -17.17
CA GLU A 75 3.44 -35.40 -17.59
C GLU A 75 2.75 -34.04 -17.75
N ALA A 76 1.54 -34.02 -18.30
CA ALA A 76 0.73 -32.81 -18.37
C ALA A 76 0.35 -32.26 -16.99
N MET A 77 -0.07 -33.14 -16.06
CA MET A 77 -0.39 -32.75 -14.69
C MET A 77 0.83 -32.23 -13.93
N ASP A 78 1.98 -32.88 -14.05
CA ASP A 78 3.22 -32.47 -13.38
C ASP A 78 3.66 -31.08 -13.87
N GLN A 79 3.57 -30.80 -15.18
CA GLN A 79 3.82 -29.47 -15.74
C GLN A 79 2.79 -28.43 -15.27
N PHE A 80 1.51 -28.80 -15.20
CA PHE A 80 0.45 -27.92 -14.73
C PHE A 80 0.65 -27.53 -13.26
N TYR A 81 0.81 -28.50 -12.37
CA TYR A 81 0.97 -28.23 -10.94
C TYR A 81 2.31 -27.52 -10.64
N SER A 82 3.38 -27.80 -11.40
CA SER A 82 4.63 -27.04 -11.32
C SER A 82 4.41 -25.55 -11.65
N LYS A 83 3.70 -25.23 -12.75
CA LYS A 83 3.37 -23.84 -13.10
C LYS A 83 2.48 -23.17 -12.06
N VAL A 84 1.47 -23.87 -11.54
CA VAL A 84 0.56 -23.34 -10.51
C VAL A 84 1.31 -23.04 -9.21
N GLU A 85 2.24 -23.91 -8.80
CA GLU A 85 3.08 -23.69 -7.62
C GLU A 85 3.99 -22.46 -7.82
N ILE A 86 4.66 -22.36 -8.98
CA ILE A 86 5.48 -21.19 -9.32
C ILE A 86 4.63 -19.91 -9.25
N GLN A 87 3.49 -19.86 -9.93
CA GLN A 87 2.61 -18.68 -9.91
C GLN A 87 2.15 -18.31 -8.50
N LYS A 88 1.82 -19.30 -7.66
CA LYS A 88 1.41 -19.08 -6.27
C LYS A 88 2.56 -18.50 -5.44
N GLU A 89 3.78 -19.00 -5.62
CA GLU A 89 4.97 -18.46 -4.95
C GLU A 89 5.31 -17.04 -5.43
N GLU A 90 5.19 -16.78 -6.73
CA GLU A 90 5.40 -15.44 -7.30
C GLU A 90 4.39 -14.43 -6.75
N ALA A 91 3.11 -14.79 -6.70
CA ALA A 91 2.06 -13.96 -6.11
C ALA A 91 2.30 -13.72 -4.62
N LYS A 92 2.77 -14.73 -3.88
CA LYS A 92 3.15 -14.58 -2.47
C LYS A 92 4.33 -13.62 -2.30
N ALA A 93 5.38 -13.79 -3.10
CA ALA A 93 6.54 -12.89 -3.08
C ALA A 93 6.14 -11.45 -3.41
N GLU A 94 5.28 -11.24 -4.40
CA GLU A 94 4.80 -9.89 -4.77
C GLU A 94 3.95 -9.25 -3.66
N ARG A 95 3.12 -10.04 -2.98
CA ARG A 95 2.38 -9.58 -1.79
C ARG A 95 3.33 -9.22 -0.65
N GLU A 96 4.38 -10.00 -0.42
CA GLU A 96 5.40 -9.68 0.59
C GLU A 96 6.16 -8.39 0.23
N LYS A 97 6.48 -8.19 -1.05
CA LYS A 97 7.14 -6.98 -1.56
C LYS A 97 6.26 -5.74 -1.38
N SER A 98 5.04 -5.78 -1.87
CA SER A 98 4.08 -4.67 -1.76
C SER A 98 3.75 -4.37 -0.29
N ALA A 99 3.59 -5.38 0.57
CA ALA A 99 3.40 -5.19 2.00
C ALA A 99 4.63 -4.55 2.68
N ALA A 100 5.84 -4.86 2.23
CA ALA A 100 7.06 -4.24 2.76
C ALA A 100 7.18 -2.77 2.36
N TRP A 101 6.90 -2.43 1.10
CA TRP A 101 6.87 -1.03 0.65
C TRP A 101 5.74 -0.22 1.28
N ALA A 102 4.55 -0.80 1.42
CA ALA A 102 3.44 -0.16 2.11
C ALA A 102 3.78 0.24 3.56
N LYS A 103 4.64 -0.52 4.24
CA LYS A 103 5.14 -0.14 5.58
C LYS A 103 6.03 1.09 5.53
N VAL A 104 6.90 1.20 4.52
CA VAL A 104 7.76 2.39 4.32
C VAL A 104 6.89 3.61 4.00
N ASP A 105 5.89 3.45 3.14
CA ASP A 105 5.00 4.56 2.76
C ASP A 105 4.20 5.08 3.95
N ARG A 106 3.72 4.19 4.84
CA ARG A 106 3.06 4.60 6.09
C ARG A 106 3.99 5.45 6.97
N VAL A 107 5.24 5.04 7.13
CA VAL A 107 6.25 5.80 7.89
C VAL A 107 6.52 7.16 7.24
N LYS A 108 6.63 7.19 5.91
CA LYS A 108 6.81 8.43 5.15
C LYS A 108 5.62 9.38 5.31
N GLN A 109 4.40 8.88 5.22
CA GLN A 109 3.17 9.66 5.40
C GLN A 109 3.03 10.22 6.81
N ASP A 110 3.35 9.43 7.85
CA ASP A 110 3.33 9.89 9.24
C ASP A 110 4.31 11.06 9.45
N HIS A 111 5.55 10.89 8.98
CA HIS A 111 6.55 11.96 9.06
C HIS A 111 6.16 13.19 8.24
N LEU A 112 5.61 13.02 7.03
CA LEU A 112 5.16 14.14 6.19
C LEU A 112 4.01 14.90 6.85
N SER A 113 3.03 14.19 7.40
CA SER A 113 1.91 14.78 8.15
C SER A 113 2.42 15.61 9.33
N ARG A 114 3.36 15.07 10.10
CA ARG A 114 3.97 15.77 11.23
C ARG A 114 4.74 17.03 10.82
N VAL A 115 5.50 16.98 9.73
CA VAL A 115 6.20 18.16 9.19
C VAL A 115 5.19 19.22 8.74
N LYS A 116 4.15 18.83 8.00
CA LYS A 116 3.08 19.73 7.55
C LYS A 116 2.34 20.39 8.71
N GLN A 117 2.09 19.65 9.79
CA GLN A 117 1.49 20.20 11.01
C GLN A 117 2.40 21.25 11.67
N LEU A 118 3.70 20.98 11.78
CA LEU A 118 4.66 21.93 12.34
C LEU A 118 4.79 23.20 11.49
N GLU A 119 4.78 23.04 10.17
CA GLU A 119 4.79 24.14 9.20
C GLU A 119 3.53 25.00 9.33
N SER A 120 2.35 24.36 9.38
CA SER A 120 1.07 25.05 9.57
C SER A 120 1.00 25.80 10.90
N ILE A 121 1.59 25.26 11.98
CA ILE A 121 1.69 25.96 13.26
C ILE A 121 2.60 27.19 13.12
N GLY A 122 3.71 27.07 12.41
CA GLY A 122 4.62 28.18 12.12
C GLY A 122 3.92 29.33 11.38
N THR A 123 3.28 29.01 10.25
CA THR A 123 2.55 30.00 9.43
C THR A 123 1.40 30.65 10.20
N GLN A 124 0.64 29.87 10.98
CA GLN A 124 -0.42 30.42 11.84
C GLN A 124 0.13 31.37 12.92
N ASN A 125 1.29 31.08 13.52
CA ASN A 125 1.88 31.97 14.53
C ASN A 125 2.34 33.29 13.91
N VAL A 126 2.93 33.25 12.71
CA VAL A 126 3.34 34.46 11.99
C VAL A 126 2.11 35.29 11.62
N HIS A 127 1.11 34.65 11.01
CA HIS A 127 -0.15 35.29 10.62
C HIS A 127 -0.85 35.96 11.80
N LYS A 128 -0.95 35.25 12.94
CA LYS A 128 -1.51 35.81 14.18
C LYS A 128 -0.71 37.02 14.69
N ALA A 129 0.61 36.97 14.60
CA ALA A 129 1.47 38.08 15.02
C ALA A 129 1.27 39.31 14.12
N GLU A 130 1.19 39.11 12.81
CA GLU A 130 0.98 40.17 11.82
C GLU A 130 -0.38 40.85 12.00
N ILE A 131 -1.46 40.07 12.08
CA ILE A 131 -2.81 40.61 12.30
C ILE A 131 -2.91 41.38 13.62
N LEU A 132 -2.28 40.85 14.67
CA LEU A 132 -2.24 41.51 15.97
C LEU A 132 -1.42 42.81 15.93
N ASN A 133 -0.39 42.88 15.10
CA ASN A 133 0.40 44.09 14.87
C ASN A 133 -0.39 45.14 14.07
N PHE A 134 -1.17 44.72 13.06
CA PHE A 134 -2.09 45.61 12.33
C PHE A 134 -3.15 46.23 13.25
N HIS A 135 -3.75 45.42 14.13
CA HIS A 135 -4.82 45.85 15.05
C HIS A 135 -4.30 46.15 16.46
N LEU A 136 -3.08 46.66 16.57
CA LEU A 136 -2.39 46.83 17.86
C LEU A 136 -3.20 47.68 18.85
N GLU A 137 -3.76 48.80 18.41
CA GLU A 137 -4.50 49.72 19.29
C GLU A 137 -5.84 49.16 19.74
N ILE A 138 -6.56 48.45 18.86
CA ILE A 138 -7.81 47.77 19.20
C ILE A 138 -7.52 46.68 20.25
N ALA A 139 -6.46 45.88 20.06
CA ALA A 139 -6.08 44.84 21.01
C ALA A 139 -5.65 45.41 22.37
N LYS A 140 -4.90 46.52 22.39
CA LYS A 140 -4.50 47.20 23.64
C LYS A 140 -5.72 47.73 24.40
N ASN A 141 -6.65 48.37 23.69
CA ASN A 141 -7.88 48.92 24.27
C ASN A 141 -8.80 47.80 24.78
N ALA A 142 -8.94 46.69 24.03
CA ALA A 142 -9.70 45.52 24.47
C ALA A 142 -9.14 44.96 25.78
N ARG A 143 -7.83 44.72 25.84
CA ARG A 143 -7.17 44.25 27.06
C ARG A 143 -7.38 45.21 28.23
N LYS A 144 -7.21 46.51 28.01
CA LYS A 144 -7.39 47.53 29.05
C LYS A 144 -8.82 47.56 29.58
N ALA A 145 -9.82 47.54 28.69
CA ALA A 145 -11.23 47.55 29.06
C ALA A 145 -11.61 46.31 29.88
N VAL A 146 -11.16 45.12 29.45
CA VAL A 146 -11.39 43.87 30.19
C VAL A 146 -10.73 43.90 31.56
N LEU A 147 -9.47 44.34 31.66
CA LEU A 147 -8.78 44.48 32.95
C LEU A 147 -9.48 45.48 33.89
N GLN A 148 -9.99 46.59 33.35
CA GLN A 148 -10.76 47.56 34.12
C GLN A 148 -12.07 46.99 34.64
N ALA A 149 -12.81 46.25 33.81
CA ALA A 149 -14.04 45.59 34.22
C ALA A 149 -13.78 44.53 35.31
N LEU A 150 -12.67 43.79 35.21
CA LEU A 150 -12.25 42.84 36.25
C LEU A 150 -11.81 43.52 37.53
N ALA A 151 -11.12 44.66 37.45
CA ALA A 151 -10.75 45.45 38.62
C ALA A 151 -11.98 46.02 39.36
N GLN A 152 -13.09 46.23 38.67
CA GLN A 152 -14.38 46.62 39.27
C GLN A 152 -15.13 45.46 39.92
N GLY A 153 -14.61 44.22 39.82
CA GLY A 153 -15.23 43.03 40.40
C GLY A 153 -16.44 42.52 39.61
N MET A 154 -16.58 42.86 38.33
CA MET A 154 -17.65 42.31 37.49
C MET A 154 -17.48 40.81 37.29
N ASP A 155 -18.58 40.08 37.39
CA ASP A 155 -18.65 38.66 37.04
C ASP A 155 -18.66 38.45 35.52
N TRP A 156 -18.30 37.26 35.07
CA TRP A 156 -18.10 36.91 33.67
C TRP A 156 -19.38 36.96 32.83
N LYS A 157 -20.52 36.63 33.46
CA LYS A 157 -21.83 36.79 32.82
C LYS A 157 -22.11 38.27 32.56
N GLN A 158 -21.84 39.12 33.55
CA GLN A 158 -22.01 40.56 33.43
C GLN A 158 -21.06 41.16 32.39
N LEU A 159 -19.81 40.69 32.32
CA LEU A 159 -18.84 41.11 31.30
C LEU A 159 -19.28 40.74 29.88
N THR A 160 -19.84 39.53 29.71
CA THR A 160 -20.37 39.08 28.41
C THR A 160 -21.58 39.91 27.99
N ASP A 161 -22.50 40.17 28.92
CA ASP A 161 -23.67 41.03 28.69
C ASP A 161 -23.27 42.47 28.36
N LEU A 162 -22.24 42.99 29.03
CA LEU A 162 -21.70 44.32 28.78
C LEU A 162 -21.10 44.41 27.37
N VAL A 163 -20.26 43.44 26.99
CA VAL A 163 -19.69 43.39 25.64
C VAL A 163 -20.77 43.23 24.58
N ALA A 164 -21.84 42.46 24.85
CA ALA A 164 -22.97 42.34 23.93
C ALA A 164 -23.66 43.69 23.70
N LYS A 165 -23.95 44.44 24.77
CA LYS A 165 -24.52 45.81 24.68
C LYS A 165 -23.59 46.77 23.94
N GLU A 166 -22.29 46.72 24.22
CA GLU A 166 -21.31 47.57 23.54
C GLU A 166 -21.15 47.22 22.05
N ARG A 167 -21.34 45.95 21.67
CA ARG A 167 -21.40 45.55 20.26
C ARG A 167 -22.61 46.14 19.55
N GLU A 168 -23.79 46.15 20.19
CA GLU A 168 -24.99 46.79 19.64
C GLU A 168 -24.80 48.30 19.43
N MET A 169 -24.05 48.94 20.33
CA MET A 169 -23.67 50.35 20.20
C MET A 169 -22.58 50.62 19.15
N GLY A 170 -22.06 49.58 18.48
CA GLY A 170 -21.08 49.71 17.39
C GLY A 170 -19.65 49.99 17.84
N ASN A 171 -19.29 49.67 19.09
CA ASN A 171 -17.92 49.85 19.57
C ASN A 171 -16.94 48.90 18.85
N PRO A 172 -15.94 49.40 18.11
CA PRO A 172 -14.99 48.55 17.36
C PRO A 172 -14.18 47.60 18.26
N VAL A 173 -13.94 47.99 19.51
CA VAL A 173 -13.23 47.14 20.49
C VAL A 173 -14.09 45.96 20.94
N ALA A 174 -15.38 46.21 21.21
CA ALA A 174 -16.32 45.18 21.62
C ALA A 174 -16.63 44.18 20.50
N MET A 175 -16.66 44.66 19.24
CA MET A 175 -16.80 43.81 18.05
C MET A 175 -15.60 42.88 17.84
N ALA A 176 -14.38 43.31 18.22
CA ALA A 176 -13.17 42.52 18.10
C ALA A 176 -13.05 41.42 19.16
N ILE A 177 -13.68 41.54 20.33
CA ILE A 177 -13.69 40.48 21.34
C ILE A 177 -14.56 39.34 20.80
N HIS A 178 -14.10 38.09 20.84
CA HIS A 178 -14.90 36.92 20.44
C HIS A 178 -15.39 36.13 21.67
N SER A 179 -14.45 35.68 22.51
CA SER A 179 -14.73 34.87 23.69
C SER A 179 -13.70 35.06 24.80
N PHE A 180 -14.05 34.63 26.01
CA PHE A 180 -13.20 34.72 27.20
C PHE A 180 -12.76 33.31 27.67
N LYS A 181 -11.45 33.10 27.87
CA LYS A 181 -10.84 31.85 28.37
C LYS A 181 -10.21 32.10 29.75
N LEU A 182 -11.05 31.97 30.76
CA LEU A 182 -10.84 32.50 32.10
C LEU A 182 -9.92 31.65 32.96
N ASP A 183 -10.00 30.34 32.75
CA ASP A 183 -9.09 29.33 33.29
C ASP A 183 -7.62 29.61 32.90
N GLN A 184 -7.41 30.26 31.76
CA GLN A 184 -6.08 30.59 31.24
C GLN A 184 -5.77 32.09 31.28
N ASN A 185 -6.59 32.91 31.93
CA ASN A 185 -6.43 34.37 31.98
C ASN A 185 -6.22 34.99 30.57
N THR A 186 -6.95 34.46 29.57
CA THR A 186 -6.75 34.74 28.15
C THR A 186 -8.06 35.21 27.52
N ILE A 187 -8.00 36.20 26.63
CA ILE A 187 -9.14 36.63 25.81
C ILE A 187 -8.88 36.28 24.34
N THR A 188 -9.90 35.82 23.63
CA THR A 188 -9.80 35.55 22.19
C THR A 188 -10.40 36.73 21.43
N LEU A 189 -9.60 37.36 20.57
CA LEU A 189 -10.05 38.42 19.66
C LEU A 189 -10.26 37.85 18.26
N SER A 190 -11.35 38.26 17.61
CA SER A 190 -11.60 38.08 16.18
C SER A 190 -11.16 39.34 15.45
N LEU A 191 -10.01 39.27 14.77
CA LEU A 191 -9.43 40.39 14.05
C LEU A 191 -9.60 40.17 12.55
N ALA A 192 -10.08 41.19 11.84
CA ALA A 192 -10.23 41.13 10.39
C ALA A 192 -8.86 41.07 9.72
N GLU A 193 -8.72 40.29 8.66
CA GLU A 193 -7.50 40.32 7.85
C GLU A 193 -7.44 41.63 7.07
N PRO A 194 -6.28 42.31 7.03
CA PRO A 194 -6.09 43.42 6.09
C PRO A 194 -6.40 42.88 4.70
N GLN A 195 -7.33 43.51 4.00
CA GLN A 195 -7.61 43.17 2.61
C GLN A 195 -6.35 43.53 1.83
N GLU A 196 -5.47 42.56 1.60
CA GLU A 196 -4.56 42.66 0.48
C GLU A 196 -5.46 42.76 -0.74
N ASN A 197 -5.52 43.94 -1.35
CA ASN A 197 -5.87 44.06 -2.76
C ASN A 197 -4.81 43.27 -3.52
N LYS A 198 -4.93 41.95 -3.53
CA LYS A 198 -4.36 41.15 -4.60
C LYS A 198 -5.11 41.62 -5.83
N THR A 199 -4.52 42.56 -6.54
CA THR A 199 -4.73 42.67 -7.98
C THR A 199 -4.62 41.25 -8.49
N ASP A 200 -5.73 40.74 -9.05
CA ASP A 200 -5.82 39.44 -9.71
C ASP A 200 -4.98 39.45 -11.00
N GLU A 201 -3.68 39.74 -10.86
CA GLU A 201 -2.66 39.60 -11.89
C GLU A 201 -1.79 38.43 -11.41
N ASP A 202 -2.07 37.25 -11.97
CA ASP A 202 -1.23 36.04 -12.04
C ASP A 202 -2.03 34.77 -11.72
N ASP A 203 -2.95 34.40 -12.61
CA ASP A 203 -3.20 33.01 -13.02
C ASP A 203 -4.23 33.00 -14.16
N ASP A 204 -3.76 33.17 -15.40
CA ASP A 204 -4.45 32.71 -16.62
C ASP A 204 -3.40 32.47 -17.72
N GLU A 205 -2.52 31.48 -17.50
CA GLU A 205 -2.03 30.65 -18.61
C GLU A 205 -2.91 29.39 -18.66
N ASP A 206 -4.07 29.50 -19.30
CA ASP A 206 -4.57 28.46 -20.20
C ASP A 206 -5.75 29.01 -21.03
N ASP A 207 -5.56 29.00 -22.34
CA ASP A 207 -6.55 29.31 -23.37
C ASP A 207 -7.79 28.42 -23.21
N ASP A 208 -8.95 29.00 -22.85
CA ASP A 208 -10.25 28.45 -23.24
C ASP A 208 -11.29 29.58 -23.47
N ILE A 209 -11.27 30.05 -24.71
CA ILE A 209 -12.29 30.89 -25.35
C ILE A 209 -13.65 30.12 -25.35
N PHE A 210 -14.68 30.71 -24.74
CA PHE A 210 -16.07 30.22 -24.57
C PHE A 210 -16.41 29.40 -23.30
N SER A 211 -16.56 30.09 -22.17
CA SER A 211 -17.57 29.71 -21.16
C SER A 211 -17.99 30.91 -20.32
N GLU A 212 -19.09 31.58 -20.71
CA GLU A 212 -19.79 32.52 -19.83
C GLU A 212 -20.40 31.77 -18.65
N LYS A 213 -19.83 31.94 -17.45
CA LYS A 213 -20.48 31.58 -16.18
C LYS A 213 -20.54 32.79 -15.24
N PRO A 214 -21.62 32.91 -14.44
CA PRO A 214 -22.04 34.17 -13.85
C PRO A 214 -21.25 34.55 -12.58
N LYS A 215 -21.12 35.87 -12.41
CA LYS A 215 -20.57 36.67 -11.30
C LYS A 215 -20.32 35.90 -10.00
N GLN A 216 -19.04 35.83 -9.65
CA GLN A 216 -18.50 35.30 -8.41
C GLN A 216 -19.08 36.05 -7.19
N HIS A 217 -19.62 35.29 -6.24
CA HIS A 217 -19.94 35.78 -4.89
C HIS A 217 -18.64 36.22 -4.18
N MET A 218 -18.58 37.48 -3.74
CA MET A 218 -17.54 37.98 -2.82
C MET A 218 -17.49 37.08 -1.58
N LYS A 219 -16.34 36.43 -1.36
CA LYS A 219 -16.08 35.65 -0.14
C LYS A 219 -16.14 36.60 1.08
N PRO A 220 -16.76 36.19 2.20
CA PRO A 220 -16.80 37.01 3.41
C PRO A 220 -15.37 37.31 3.90
N PRO A 221 -15.12 38.47 4.52
CA PRO A 221 -13.80 38.86 4.99
C PRO A 221 -13.28 37.82 5.97
N LYS A 222 -12.11 37.25 5.67
CA LYS A 222 -11.44 36.29 6.56
C LYS A 222 -11.09 37.01 7.86
N SER A 223 -11.56 36.46 8.97
CA SER A 223 -11.19 36.90 10.32
C SER A 223 -10.41 35.79 11.00
N THR A 224 -9.32 36.18 11.68
CA THR A 224 -8.46 35.24 12.41
C THR A 224 -8.66 35.43 13.91
N LEU A 225 -8.81 34.30 14.61
CA LEU A 225 -8.90 34.27 16.06
C LEU A 225 -7.50 34.28 16.68
N VAL A 226 -7.24 35.30 17.52
CA VAL A 226 -5.96 35.50 18.21
C VAL A 226 -6.21 35.47 19.72
N ASP A 227 -5.42 34.66 20.43
CA ASP A 227 -5.50 34.54 21.88
C ASP A 227 -4.51 35.53 22.54
N ILE A 228 -5.00 36.29 23.52
CA ILE A 228 -4.25 37.34 24.20
C ILE A 228 -4.30 37.09 25.70
N ASP A 229 -3.12 36.87 26.28
CA ASP A 229 -2.92 36.77 27.73
C ASP A 229 -3.09 38.16 28.38
N LEU A 230 -4.02 38.27 29.32
CA LEU A 230 -4.31 39.54 30.02
C LEU A 230 -3.13 40.01 30.89
N GLY A 231 -2.32 39.07 31.38
CA GLY A 231 -1.13 39.33 32.21
C GLY A 231 0.06 39.91 31.44
N LYS A 232 0.04 39.84 30.11
CA LYS A 232 1.13 40.33 29.24
C LYS A 232 0.68 41.52 28.41
N THR A 233 1.63 42.37 28.03
CA THR A 233 1.33 43.44 27.07
C THR A 233 1.13 42.86 25.67
N ILE A 234 0.36 43.56 24.83
CA ILE A 234 0.13 43.11 23.45
C ILE A 234 1.44 42.93 22.68
N GLN A 235 2.41 43.83 22.90
CA GLN A 235 3.74 43.72 22.31
C GLN A 235 4.52 42.48 22.76
N GLN A 236 4.38 42.09 24.04
CA GLN A 236 4.94 40.85 24.54
C GLN A 236 4.25 39.63 23.92
N THR A 237 2.93 39.68 23.68
CA THR A 237 2.18 38.63 22.99
C THR A 237 2.62 38.48 21.52
N ILE A 238 2.81 39.59 20.80
CA ILE A 238 3.37 39.58 19.42
C ILE A 238 4.77 38.96 19.42
N SER A 239 5.64 39.41 20.33
CA SER A 239 7.00 38.87 20.49
C SER A 239 6.99 37.38 20.83
N TYR A 240 6.03 36.94 21.65
CA TYR A 240 5.81 35.54 21.99
C TYR A 240 5.45 34.70 20.75
N TYR A 241 4.56 35.17 19.89
CA TYR A 241 4.20 34.47 18.66
C TYR A 241 5.40 34.34 17.69
N TYR A 242 6.19 35.40 17.49
CA TYR A 242 7.42 35.33 16.69
C TYR A 242 8.47 34.39 17.30
N LYS A 243 8.66 34.43 18.63
CA LYS A 243 9.54 33.50 19.33
C LYS A 243 9.05 32.04 19.19
N ASN A 244 7.74 31.82 19.28
CA ASN A 244 7.15 30.51 19.09
C ASN A 244 7.32 30.02 17.65
N ASN A 245 7.19 30.89 16.64
CA ASN A 245 7.51 30.56 15.26
C ASN A 245 8.98 30.16 15.10
N LYS A 246 9.93 30.93 15.66
CA LYS A 246 11.37 30.57 15.63
C LYS A 246 11.62 29.19 16.25
N ASN A 247 10.97 28.90 17.38
CA ASN A 247 11.04 27.58 18.01
C ASN A 247 10.40 26.48 17.14
N ALA A 248 9.27 26.77 16.47
CA ALA A 248 8.60 25.87 15.56
C ALA A 248 9.48 25.56 14.33
N MET A 249 10.13 26.57 13.74
CA MET A 249 11.08 26.41 12.64
C MET A 249 12.29 25.56 13.03
N GLN A 250 12.86 25.79 14.22
CA GLN A 250 13.95 24.94 14.73
C GLN A 250 13.50 23.50 14.95
N LYS A 251 12.27 23.29 15.46
CA LYS A 251 11.68 21.96 15.60
C LYS A 251 11.42 21.31 14.24
N LEU A 252 10.99 22.08 13.24
CA LEU A 252 10.75 21.63 11.88
C LEU A 252 12.05 21.12 11.25
N ASP A 253 13.12 21.92 11.28
CA ASP A 253 14.43 21.52 10.75
C ASP A 253 14.95 20.23 11.41
N ARG A 254 14.93 20.17 12.75
CA ARG A 254 15.32 18.95 13.48
C ARG A 254 14.45 17.75 13.11
N THR A 255 13.14 17.95 12.99
CA THR A 255 12.19 16.89 12.63
C THR A 255 12.43 16.41 11.21
N GLN A 256 12.67 17.33 10.26
CA GLN A 256 12.98 17.01 8.87
C GLN A 256 14.28 16.22 8.75
N GLN A 257 15.35 16.63 9.44
CA GLN A 257 16.61 15.89 9.47
C GLN A 257 16.44 14.48 10.07
N SER A 258 15.69 14.37 11.17
CA SER A 258 15.42 13.06 11.78
C SER A 258 14.54 12.16 10.89
N SER A 259 13.53 12.74 10.24
CA SER A 259 12.61 12.08 9.32
C SER A 259 13.35 11.52 8.10
N THR A 260 14.18 12.34 7.45
CA THR A 260 14.96 11.87 6.29
C THR A 260 15.90 10.71 6.65
N LYS A 261 16.52 10.73 7.84
CA LYS A 261 17.35 9.62 8.32
C LYS A 261 16.52 8.36 8.60
N ALA A 262 15.37 8.52 9.25
CA ALA A 262 14.47 7.41 9.58
C ALA A 262 13.90 6.74 8.32
N ILE A 263 13.42 7.53 7.36
CA ILE A 263 12.89 7.03 6.07
C ILE A 263 13.98 6.29 5.30
N LYS A 264 15.19 6.87 5.17
CA LYS A 264 16.32 6.20 4.50
C LYS A 264 16.72 4.88 5.19
N ALA A 265 16.69 4.84 6.53
CA ALA A 265 16.96 3.61 7.27
C ALA A 265 15.88 2.54 7.01
N ALA A 266 14.60 2.93 7.02
CA ALA A 266 13.48 2.04 6.72
C ALA A 266 13.53 1.50 5.28
N GLU A 267 13.84 2.35 4.30
CA GLU A 267 14.06 1.97 2.90
C GLU A 267 15.23 0.98 2.77
N LYS A 268 16.35 1.24 3.45
CA LYS A 268 17.54 0.37 3.42
C LYS A 268 17.22 -1.02 3.97
N ILE A 269 16.57 -1.10 5.13
CA ILE A 269 16.17 -2.37 5.76
C ILE A 269 15.19 -3.12 4.85
N THR A 270 14.22 -2.41 4.27
CA THR A 270 13.25 -2.99 3.35
C THR A 270 13.94 -3.54 2.10
N ARG A 271 14.83 -2.76 1.48
CA ARG A 271 15.59 -3.20 0.30
C ARG A 271 16.47 -4.42 0.60
N GLN A 272 17.08 -4.49 1.79
CA GLN A 272 17.82 -5.69 2.21
C GLN A 272 16.92 -6.91 2.36
N LYS A 273 15.73 -6.77 2.97
CA LYS A 273 14.74 -7.85 3.07
C LYS A 273 14.28 -8.33 1.70
N LEU A 274 14.00 -7.40 0.78
CA LEU A 274 13.55 -7.72 -0.57
C LEU A 274 14.63 -8.46 -1.37
N LYS A 275 15.91 -8.10 -1.22
CA LYS A 275 17.02 -8.86 -1.82
C LYS A 275 17.02 -10.32 -1.39
N VAL A 276 16.74 -10.61 -0.11
CA VAL A 276 16.65 -12.00 0.38
C VAL A 276 15.45 -12.72 -0.24
N VAL A 277 14.31 -12.05 -0.38
CA VAL A 277 13.12 -12.60 -1.05
C VAL A 277 13.41 -12.88 -2.53
N ASP A 278 14.07 -11.97 -3.23
CA ASP A 278 14.47 -12.14 -4.63
C ASP A 278 15.47 -13.28 -4.80
N MET A 279 16.45 -13.40 -3.92
CA MET A 279 17.39 -14.52 -3.91
C MET A 279 16.68 -15.86 -3.70
N LYS A 280 15.73 -15.94 -2.75
CA LYS A 280 14.91 -17.15 -2.55
C LYS A 280 14.09 -17.49 -3.78
N LYS A 281 13.45 -16.49 -4.40
CA LYS A 281 12.70 -16.67 -5.64
C LYS A 281 13.58 -17.21 -6.77
N GLN A 282 14.79 -16.67 -6.93
CA GLN A 282 15.73 -17.10 -7.97
C GLN A 282 16.21 -18.54 -7.75
N ILE A 283 16.50 -18.93 -6.50
CA ILE A 283 16.88 -20.30 -6.15
C ILE A 283 15.75 -21.28 -6.48
N GLN A 284 14.50 -20.95 -6.10
CA GLN A 284 13.35 -21.81 -6.40
C GLN A 284 13.08 -21.92 -7.90
N LYS A 285 13.22 -20.81 -8.64
CA LYS A 285 13.05 -20.80 -10.10
C LYS A 285 14.05 -21.69 -10.82
N GLN A 286 15.30 -21.74 -10.34
CA GLN A 286 16.35 -22.58 -10.92
C GLN A 286 16.30 -24.04 -10.47
N ARG A 287 15.55 -24.36 -9.41
CA ARG A 287 15.46 -25.71 -8.88
C ARG A 287 14.47 -26.54 -9.69
N LYS A 288 14.92 -27.67 -10.22
CA LYS A 288 14.03 -28.69 -10.80
C LYS A 288 13.34 -29.42 -9.64
N ILE A 289 12.04 -29.20 -9.48
CA ILE A 289 11.23 -29.96 -8.51
C ILE A 289 11.15 -31.39 -9.02
N HIS A 290 11.71 -32.32 -8.25
CA HIS A 290 11.60 -33.74 -8.58
C HIS A 290 10.30 -34.32 -8.02
N TRP A 291 9.67 -35.23 -8.78
CA TRP A 291 8.37 -35.81 -8.41
C TRP A 291 8.37 -36.52 -7.06
N TRP A 292 9.53 -36.99 -6.59
CA TRP A 292 9.68 -37.70 -5.33
C TRP A 292 9.70 -36.77 -4.11
N GLU A 293 9.88 -35.46 -4.29
CA GLU A 293 9.96 -34.51 -3.17
C GLU A 293 8.63 -34.35 -2.41
N LYS A 294 7.52 -34.77 -3.03
CA LYS A 294 6.19 -34.81 -2.40
C LYS A 294 6.04 -35.91 -1.33
N PHE A 295 7.00 -36.85 -1.26
CA PHE A 295 7.04 -37.94 -0.28
C PHE A 295 8.09 -37.65 0.81
N HIS A 296 8.19 -38.46 1.86
CA HIS A 296 9.40 -38.47 2.68
C HIS A 296 10.54 -39.05 1.85
N TRP A 297 11.64 -38.33 1.69
CA TRP A 297 12.75 -38.83 0.89
C TRP A 297 14.09 -38.42 1.48
N PHE A 298 15.09 -39.24 1.24
CA PHE A 298 16.49 -38.94 1.51
C PHE A 298 17.39 -39.73 0.56
N ILE A 299 18.64 -39.30 0.45
CA ILE A 299 19.68 -40.03 -0.28
C ILE A 299 20.48 -40.83 0.76
N SER A 300 20.55 -42.15 0.58
CA SER A 300 21.33 -43.02 1.47
C SER A 300 22.83 -42.77 1.34
N SER A 301 23.63 -43.29 2.26
CA SER A 301 25.10 -43.22 2.20
C SER A 301 25.69 -43.86 0.93
N GLU A 302 24.97 -44.81 0.34
CA GLU A 302 25.34 -45.49 -0.92
C GLU A 302 24.73 -44.78 -2.15
N ASN A 303 24.21 -43.57 -1.97
CA ASN A 303 23.67 -42.71 -3.03
C ASN A 303 22.39 -43.25 -3.71
N PHE A 304 21.67 -44.16 -3.06
CA PHE A 304 20.32 -44.59 -3.48
C PHE A 304 19.25 -43.61 -3.01
N LEU A 305 18.21 -43.42 -3.84
CA LEU A 305 17.07 -42.56 -3.52
C LEU A 305 16.04 -43.37 -2.73
N VAL A 306 15.85 -43.03 -1.47
CA VAL A 306 14.86 -43.66 -0.60
C VAL A 306 13.62 -42.78 -0.53
N ILE A 307 12.44 -43.34 -0.80
CA ILE A 307 11.17 -42.61 -0.86
C ILE A 307 10.13 -43.34 0.00
N SER A 308 9.36 -42.62 0.83
CA SER A 308 8.32 -43.19 1.70
C SER A 308 7.06 -42.32 1.72
N GLY A 309 5.88 -42.94 1.69
CA GLY A 309 4.61 -42.19 1.73
C GLY A 309 4.36 -41.50 3.08
N ARG A 310 3.71 -40.32 3.05
CA ARG A 310 3.33 -39.57 4.27
C ARG A 310 1.98 -40.01 4.85
N ASP A 311 1.13 -40.61 4.01
CA ASP A 311 -0.21 -41.07 4.37
C ASP A 311 -0.56 -42.34 3.56
N ALA A 312 -1.71 -42.95 3.86
CA ALA A 312 -2.16 -44.18 3.21
C ALA A 312 -2.38 -44.02 1.70
N GLN A 313 -2.85 -42.85 1.25
CA GLN A 313 -3.09 -42.59 -0.18
C GLN A 313 -1.77 -42.46 -0.95
N GLN A 314 -0.79 -41.75 -0.39
CA GLN A 314 0.55 -41.63 -0.92
C GLN A 314 1.28 -42.97 -0.92
N ASN A 315 1.12 -43.79 0.13
CA ASN A 315 1.67 -45.14 0.16
C ASN A 315 1.19 -45.98 -1.03
N GLU A 316 -0.13 -45.97 -1.28
CA GLU A 316 -0.73 -46.71 -2.39
C GLU A 316 -0.25 -46.15 -3.75
N GLN A 317 -0.20 -44.83 -3.89
CA GLN A 317 0.30 -44.17 -5.09
C GLN A 317 1.77 -44.51 -5.36
N LEU A 318 2.59 -44.55 -4.31
CA LEU A 318 4.02 -44.84 -4.38
C LEU A 318 4.26 -46.24 -4.97
N VAL A 319 3.55 -47.25 -4.46
CA VAL A 319 3.65 -48.64 -4.94
C VAL A 319 3.09 -48.79 -6.35
N LYS A 320 1.88 -48.30 -6.59
CA LYS A 320 1.18 -48.58 -7.85
C LYS A 320 1.79 -47.86 -9.05
N ARG A 321 2.36 -46.66 -8.85
CA ARG A 321 2.81 -45.81 -9.96
C ARG A 321 4.32 -45.68 -10.09
N TYR A 322 5.05 -45.81 -8.98
CA TYR A 322 6.47 -45.45 -8.96
C TYR A 322 7.42 -46.62 -8.65
N LEU A 323 6.91 -47.79 -8.24
CA LEU A 323 7.70 -49.01 -8.08
C LEU A 323 8.02 -49.65 -9.43
N GLY A 324 9.31 -49.75 -9.75
CA GLY A 324 9.86 -50.47 -10.88
C GLY A 324 10.16 -51.94 -10.56
N LYS A 325 10.61 -52.70 -11.57
CA LYS A 325 10.96 -54.13 -11.41
C LYS A 325 12.27 -54.34 -10.65
N ASP A 326 13.17 -53.37 -10.72
CA ASP A 326 14.51 -53.43 -10.11
C ASP A 326 14.60 -52.62 -8.81
N ASP A 327 13.48 -52.05 -8.36
CA ASP A 327 13.40 -51.26 -7.13
C ASP A 327 13.13 -52.17 -5.92
N LEU A 328 13.68 -51.80 -4.75
CA LEU A 328 13.44 -52.52 -3.51
C LEU A 328 12.23 -51.94 -2.77
N TYR A 329 11.31 -52.81 -2.38
CA TYR A 329 10.16 -52.47 -1.55
C TYR A 329 10.40 -52.86 -0.09
N MET A 330 10.12 -51.93 0.83
CA MET A 330 10.22 -52.16 2.28
C MET A 330 8.95 -51.68 3.00
N HIS A 331 8.56 -52.42 4.03
CA HIS A 331 7.46 -52.09 4.92
C HIS A 331 7.79 -52.66 6.31
N ALA A 332 7.48 -51.92 7.37
CA ALA A 332 7.62 -52.44 8.73
C ALA A 332 6.44 -53.34 9.08
N GLU A 333 6.63 -54.40 9.86
CA GLU A 333 5.55 -55.30 10.30
C GLU A 333 4.69 -54.66 11.42
N ILE A 334 4.18 -53.47 11.17
CA ILE A 334 3.38 -52.66 12.10
C ILE A 334 2.22 -52.05 11.32
N HIS A 335 1.03 -52.10 11.90
CA HIS A 335 -0.16 -51.51 11.28
C HIS A 335 -0.02 -49.98 11.19
N GLY A 336 -0.22 -49.44 9.97
CA GLY A 336 -0.06 -48.02 9.70
C GLY A 336 1.39 -47.57 9.43
N ALA A 337 2.33 -48.50 9.26
CA ALA A 337 3.69 -48.17 8.84
C ALA A 337 3.72 -47.53 7.43
N SER A 338 4.68 -46.64 7.21
CA SER A 338 4.92 -46.07 5.88
C SER A 338 5.48 -47.12 4.94
N THR A 339 5.01 -47.12 3.70
CA THR A 339 5.62 -47.88 2.63
C THR A 339 6.85 -47.15 2.11
N THR A 340 7.97 -47.86 1.97
CA THR A 340 9.24 -47.31 1.50
C THR A 340 9.70 -48.01 0.22
N ILE A 341 10.15 -47.25 -0.78
CA ILE A 341 10.80 -47.74 -2.00
C ILE A 341 12.23 -47.21 -2.05
N ILE A 342 13.18 -48.06 -2.43
CA ILE A 342 14.57 -47.68 -2.70
C ILE A 342 14.83 -47.85 -4.20
N LYS A 343 15.28 -46.76 -4.82
CA LYS A 343 15.64 -46.67 -6.25
C LYS A 343 17.13 -46.49 -6.45
#